data_AF-A0A1N7MGV9-F1
#
_entry.id   AF-A0A1N7MGV9-F1
#
_cell.length_a   1.000
_cell.length_b   1.000
_cell.length_c   1.000
_cell.angle_alpha   90.00
_cell.angle_beta   90.00
_cell.angle_gamma   90.00
#
_symmetry.space_group_name_H-M   'P 1'
#
loop_
_entity.id
_entity.type
_entity.pdbx_description
1 polymer ?
#
loop_
_entity_poly.entity_id
_entity_poly.type
_entity_poly.pdbx_seq_one_letter_code
_entity_poly.pdbx_strand_id
1 'polypeptide(L)'
;MRKLTDIEIQIIKDRLDSLSLSYIEIYNELLDHYVTALEQVDPEGFVEKKEMLDDEFAWSVVRDMEKELLKNVSQELQGSQLEALKFWKMDFWRVLGVFIYTTFLMMTYQFVSLDVMMVFSFLPALGILIVLLYHSGNYFSFNLDPNYHRPRNVILQAALGRYQLVLNFSNFFFMLSSIILNNNGLQNWAMLMMLIYSTILNLYSLSLYSSINLKTFKLIKS
;
A
#
# COMPACT_ATOMS: atom_id res chain seq x y z
N MET A 1 36.60 -7.49 -13.60
CA MET A 1 35.88 -6.62 -12.65
C MET A 1 36.62 -6.68 -11.33
N ARG A 2 37.00 -5.52 -10.80
CA ARG A 2 37.59 -5.41 -9.47
C ARG A 2 36.46 -5.65 -8.45
N LYS A 3 36.80 -6.14 -7.25
CA LYS A 3 35.85 -6.13 -6.13
C LYS A 3 36.09 -4.91 -5.25
N LEU A 4 35.01 -4.26 -4.84
CA LEU A 4 35.10 -3.18 -3.85
C LEU A 4 35.52 -3.73 -2.49
N THR A 5 36.27 -2.92 -1.75
CA THR A 5 36.63 -3.17 -0.36
C THR A 5 35.45 -2.86 0.56
N ASP A 6 35.46 -3.43 1.77
CA ASP A 6 34.41 -3.16 2.78
C ASP A 6 34.30 -1.66 3.12
N ILE A 7 35.43 -0.94 3.07
CA ILE A 7 35.48 0.50 3.31
C ILE A 7 34.77 1.26 2.18
N GLU A 8 35.07 0.93 0.92
CA GLU A 8 34.42 1.55 -0.25
C GLU A 8 32.91 1.28 -0.23
N ILE A 9 32.48 0.07 0.14
CA ILE A 9 31.06 -0.28 0.30
C ILE A 9 30.42 0.54 1.42
N GLN A 10 31.10 0.72 2.55
CA GLN A 10 30.56 1.50 3.66
C GLN A 10 30.37 2.98 3.28
N ILE A 11 31.30 3.56 2.52
CA ILE A 11 31.19 4.94 2.02
C ILE A 11 29.93 5.11 1.16
N ILE A 12 29.62 4.14 0.31
CA ILE A 12 28.40 4.15 -0.52
C ILE A 12 27.16 4.08 0.37
N LYS A 13 27.15 3.18 1.36
CA LYS A 13 26.02 3.03 2.30
C LYS A 13 25.77 4.30 3.10
N ASP A 14 26.82 4.92 3.66
CA ASP A 14 26.71 6.16 4.42
C ASP A 14 26.13 7.29 3.56
N ARG A 15 26.51 7.35 2.28
CA ARG A 15 25.94 8.29 1.31
C ARG A 15 24.46 8.01 1.05
N LEU A 16 24.07 6.77 0.81
CA LEU A 16 22.66 6.41 0.59
C LEU A 16 21.80 6.66 1.84
N ASP A 17 22.33 6.41 3.03
CA ASP A 17 21.66 6.68 4.29
C ASP A 17 21.44 8.19 4.48
N SER A 18 22.41 9.03 4.09
CA SER A 18 22.27 10.50 4.12
C SER A 18 21.12 11.02 3.25
N LEU A 19 20.73 10.29 2.20
CA LEU A 19 19.61 10.68 1.33
C LEU A 19 18.24 10.45 1.95
N SER A 20 18.15 9.71 3.06
CA SER A 20 16.90 9.35 3.73
C SER A 20 15.88 8.74 2.77
N LEU A 21 16.30 7.67 2.07
CA LEU A 21 15.52 6.98 1.03
C LEU A 21 14.24 6.34 1.58
N SER A 22 13.09 6.79 1.10
CA SER A 22 11.76 6.37 1.57
C SER A 22 11.45 4.92 1.27
N TYR A 23 12.06 4.34 0.23
CA TYR A 23 11.75 3.01 -0.29
C TYR A 23 12.98 2.12 -0.37
N ILE A 24 12.85 0.87 0.10
CA ILE A 24 13.98 -0.07 0.17
C ILE A 24 14.40 -0.53 -1.23
N GLU A 25 13.44 -0.54 -2.15
CA GLU A 25 13.66 -0.88 -3.55
C GLU A 25 14.62 0.12 -4.20
N ILE A 26 14.46 1.42 -3.94
CA ILE A 26 15.38 2.46 -4.43
C ILE A 26 16.75 2.34 -3.77
N TYR A 27 16.80 2.05 -2.47
CA TYR A 27 18.07 1.84 -1.76
C TYR A 27 18.88 0.71 -2.39
N ASN A 28 18.25 -0.45 -2.61
CA ASN A 28 18.91 -1.62 -3.17
C ASN A 28 19.34 -1.39 -4.62
N GLU A 29 18.49 -0.76 -5.43
CA GLU A 29 18.79 -0.44 -6.83
C GLU A 29 19.99 0.52 -6.93
N LEU A 30 19.99 1.59 -6.14
CA LEU A 30 21.11 2.54 -6.12
C LEU A 30 22.38 1.88 -5.61
N LEU A 31 22.30 1.07 -4.55
CA LEU A 31 23.47 0.35 -4.04
C LEU A 31 24.07 -0.58 -5.11
N ASP A 32 23.23 -1.36 -5.80
CA ASP A 32 23.68 -2.25 -6.88
C ASP A 32 24.29 -1.47 -8.05
N HIS A 33 23.68 -0.34 -8.43
CA HIS A 33 24.19 0.52 -9.48
C HIS A 33 25.55 1.13 -9.12
N TYR A 34 25.71 1.64 -7.90
CA TYR A 34 26.99 2.16 -7.40
C TYR A 34 28.06 1.07 -7.38
N VAL A 35 27.74 -0.11 -6.84
CA VAL A 35 28.68 -1.24 -6.79
C VAL A 35 29.10 -1.63 -8.21
N THR A 36 28.15 -1.87 -9.10
CA THR A 36 28.41 -2.28 -10.49
C THR A 36 29.24 -1.24 -11.25
N ALA A 37 28.94 0.05 -11.10
CA ALA A 37 29.67 1.12 -11.77
C ALA A 37 31.09 1.31 -11.22
N LEU A 38 31.28 1.17 -9.90
CA LEU A 38 32.59 1.36 -9.24
C LEU A 38 33.50 0.13 -9.35
N GLU A 39 32.96 -1.07 -9.57
CA GLU A 39 33.74 -2.28 -9.87
C GLU A 39 34.32 -2.32 -11.30
N GLN A 40 33.84 -1.42 -12.17
CA GLN A 40 34.30 -1.26 -13.55
C GLN A 40 35.47 -0.29 -13.70
N VAL A 41 35.78 0.50 -12.68
CA VAL A 41 36.89 1.47 -12.69
C VAL A 41 38.08 1.00 -11.85
N ASP A 42 39.26 1.46 -12.23
CA ASP A 42 40.49 1.22 -11.47
C ASP A 42 40.45 1.96 -10.12
N PRO A 43 41.22 1.52 -9.11
CA PRO A 43 41.21 2.12 -7.78
C PRO A 43 41.48 3.61 -7.75
N GLU A 44 42.33 4.10 -8.66
CA GLU A 44 42.68 5.50 -8.77
C GLU A 44 41.50 6.36 -9.25
N GLY A 45 40.59 5.79 -10.05
CA GLY A 45 39.39 6.46 -10.56
C GLY A 45 38.16 6.33 -9.65
N PHE A 46 38.27 5.65 -8.51
CA PHE A 46 37.14 5.42 -7.61
C PHE A 46 36.48 6.71 -7.14
N VAL A 47 37.29 7.67 -6.66
CA VAL A 47 36.80 8.92 -6.07
C VAL A 47 36.06 9.75 -7.11
N GLU A 48 36.68 9.95 -8.27
CA GLU A 48 36.10 10.71 -9.37
C GLU A 48 34.79 10.08 -9.84
N LYS A 49 34.77 8.76 -10.06
CA LYS A 49 33.55 8.07 -10.51
C LYS A 49 32.44 8.12 -9.45
N LYS A 50 32.79 8.03 -8.18
CA LYS A 50 31.85 8.12 -7.05
C LYS A 50 31.24 9.52 -6.94
N GLU A 51 32.03 10.58 -7.12
CA GLU A 51 31.52 11.95 -7.14
C GLU A 51 30.57 12.19 -8.32
N MET A 52 30.91 11.66 -9.51
CA MET A 52 29.99 11.71 -10.65
C MET A 52 28.66 11.00 -10.37
N LEU A 53 28.70 9.84 -9.71
CA LEU A 53 27.49 9.11 -9.31
C LEU A 53 26.71 9.89 -8.24
N ASP A 54 27.38 10.56 -7.30
CA ASP A 54 26.72 11.37 -6.28
C ASP A 54 25.97 12.58 -6.85
N ASP A 55 26.50 13.18 -7.91
CA ASP A 55 25.86 14.27 -8.65
C ASP A 55 24.72 13.74 -9.53
N GLU A 56 24.91 12.59 -10.18
CA GLU A 56 23.86 11.91 -10.97
C GLU A 56 22.67 11.53 -10.08
N PHE A 57 22.94 10.96 -8.91
CA PHE A 57 21.96 10.60 -7.89
C PHE A 57 21.86 11.69 -6.80
N ALA A 58 21.83 12.95 -7.24
CA ALA A 58 21.51 14.06 -6.36
C ALA A 58 20.14 13.86 -5.70
N TRP A 59 19.94 14.50 -4.53
CA TRP A 59 18.73 14.33 -3.74
C TRP A 59 17.44 14.58 -4.52
N SER A 60 17.42 15.58 -5.41
CA SER A 60 16.26 15.88 -6.26
C SER A 60 15.90 14.73 -7.19
N VAL A 61 16.90 14.16 -7.86
CA VAL A 61 16.74 13.03 -8.79
C VAL A 61 16.17 11.84 -8.06
N VAL A 62 16.76 11.51 -6.90
CA VAL A 62 16.31 10.41 -6.05
C VAL A 62 14.87 10.60 -5.58
N ARG A 63 14.46 11.83 -5.22
CA ARG A 63 13.06 12.10 -4.84
C ARG A 63 12.10 11.95 -6.01
N ASP A 64 12.53 12.27 -7.22
CA ASP A 64 11.71 12.06 -8.41
C ASP A 64 11.62 10.58 -8.77
N MET A 65 12.70 9.80 -8.61
CA MET A 65 12.67 8.33 -8.70
C MET A 65 11.68 7.71 -7.70
N GLU A 66 11.68 8.17 -6.44
CA GLU A 66 10.73 7.71 -5.42
C GLU A 66 9.27 8.00 -5.80
N LYS A 67 8.99 9.23 -6.29
CA LYS A 67 7.65 9.60 -6.75
C LYS A 67 7.21 8.76 -7.93
N GLU A 68 8.10 8.53 -8.89
CA GLU A 68 7.83 7.74 -10.08
C GLU A 68 7.57 6.27 -9.72
N LEU A 69 8.40 5.68 -8.86
CA LEU A 69 8.21 4.33 -8.36
C LEU A 69 6.84 4.19 -7.68
N LEU A 70 6.50 5.11 -6.76
CA LEU A 70 5.20 5.10 -6.09
C LEU A 70 4.04 5.25 -7.10
N LYS A 71 4.18 6.15 -8.07
CA LYS A 71 3.17 6.37 -9.11
C LYS A 71 2.96 5.12 -9.95
N ASN A 72 4.04 4.49 -10.42
CA ASN A 72 3.98 3.29 -11.26
C ASN A 72 3.38 2.12 -10.50
N VAL A 73 3.85 1.86 -9.28
CA VAL A 73 3.30 0.80 -8.40
C VAL A 73 1.83 1.07 -8.09
N SER A 74 1.44 2.32 -7.84
CA SER A 74 0.04 2.69 -7.62
C SER A 74 -0.83 2.47 -8.87
N GLN A 75 -0.35 2.84 -10.05
CA GLN A 75 -1.07 2.63 -11.32
C GLN A 75 -1.22 1.13 -11.64
N GLU A 76 -0.18 0.34 -11.43
CA GLU A 76 -0.29 -1.10 -11.62
C GLU A 76 -1.21 -1.77 -10.60
N LEU A 77 -1.16 -1.31 -9.34
CA LEU A 77 -2.09 -1.78 -8.30
C LEU A 77 -3.54 -1.45 -8.69
N GLN A 78 -3.79 -0.27 -9.26
CA GLN A 78 -5.09 0.11 -9.81
C GLN A 78 -5.53 -0.82 -10.93
N GLY A 79 -4.64 -1.08 -11.89
CA GLY A 79 -4.92 -2.00 -13.00
C GLY A 79 -5.33 -3.37 -12.47
N SER A 80 -4.53 -3.93 -11.55
CA SER A 80 -4.81 -5.22 -10.91
C SER A 80 -6.13 -5.22 -10.14
N GLN A 81 -6.43 -4.15 -9.40
CA GLN A 81 -7.70 -4.00 -8.69
C GLN A 81 -8.90 -3.96 -9.64
N LEU A 82 -8.82 -3.14 -10.70
CA LEU A 82 -9.88 -3.04 -11.69
C LEU A 82 -10.11 -4.37 -12.41
N GLU A 83 -9.05 -5.15 -12.63
CA GLU A 83 -9.18 -6.50 -13.17
C GLU A 83 -9.83 -7.48 -12.19
N ALA A 84 -9.47 -7.41 -10.91
CA ALA A 84 -10.07 -8.24 -9.86
C ALA A 84 -11.55 -7.88 -9.57
N LEU A 85 -11.96 -6.64 -9.85
CA LEU A 85 -13.34 -6.18 -9.71
C LEU A 85 -14.25 -6.57 -10.88
N LYS A 86 -13.70 -7.07 -11.99
CA LYS A 86 -14.51 -7.54 -13.12
C LYS A 86 -15.36 -8.73 -12.66
N PHE A 87 -16.67 -8.51 -12.53
CA PHE A 87 -17.61 -9.49 -11.97
C PHE A 87 -17.56 -10.85 -12.70
N TRP A 88 -17.28 -10.84 -14.02
CA TRP A 88 -17.15 -12.05 -14.84
C TRP A 88 -15.86 -12.84 -14.60
N LYS A 89 -14.89 -12.28 -13.89
CA LYS A 89 -13.65 -12.95 -13.47
C LYS A 89 -13.68 -13.38 -12.00
N MET A 90 -14.78 -13.13 -11.28
CA MET A 90 -14.89 -13.50 -9.87
C MET A 90 -15.22 -14.99 -9.71
N ASP A 91 -14.46 -15.67 -8.85
CA ASP A 91 -14.75 -17.06 -8.47
C ASP A 91 -16.14 -17.13 -7.80
N PHE A 92 -16.87 -18.23 -8.05
CA PHE A 92 -18.19 -18.48 -7.43
C PHE A 92 -18.18 -18.27 -5.91
N TRP A 93 -17.12 -18.73 -5.23
CA TRP A 93 -16.96 -18.58 -3.78
C TRP A 93 -16.87 -17.12 -3.32
N ARG A 94 -16.28 -16.23 -4.12
CA ARG A 94 -16.20 -14.80 -3.79
C ARG A 94 -17.56 -14.14 -3.91
N VAL A 95 -18.30 -14.45 -4.99
CA VAL A 95 -19.66 -13.96 -5.20
C VAL A 95 -20.58 -14.44 -4.08
N LEU A 96 -20.51 -15.73 -3.75
CA LEU A 96 -21.27 -16.31 -2.65
C LEU A 96 -20.91 -15.67 -1.29
N GLY A 97 -19.63 -15.42 -1.03
CA GLY A 97 -19.18 -14.74 0.20
C GLY A 97 -19.74 -13.33 0.33
N VAL A 98 -19.71 -12.54 -0.76
CA VAL A 98 -20.29 -11.18 -0.78
C VAL A 98 -21.81 -11.23 -0.56
N PHE A 99 -22.51 -12.20 -1.16
CA PHE A 99 -23.94 -12.39 -1.00
C PHE A 99 -24.33 -12.75 0.45
N ILE A 100 -23.62 -13.72 1.05
CA ILE A 100 -23.84 -14.13 2.44
C ILE A 100 -23.58 -12.96 3.38
N TYR A 101 -22.48 -12.24 3.19
CA TYR A 101 -22.12 -11.10 4.02
C TYR A 101 -23.13 -9.94 3.89
N THR A 102 -23.61 -9.64 2.69
CA THR A 102 -24.64 -8.61 2.48
C THR A 102 -25.96 -9.00 3.16
N THR A 103 -26.35 -10.28 3.08
CA THR A 103 -27.53 -10.81 3.79
C THR A 103 -27.36 -10.69 5.30
N PHE A 104 -26.18 -11.00 5.82
CA PHE A 104 -25.86 -10.84 7.24
C PHE A 104 -25.97 -9.38 7.72
N LEU A 105 -25.50 -8.42 6.92
CA LEU A 105 -25.67 -6.99 7.24
C LEU A 105 -27.15 -6.58 7.28
N MET A 106 -27.95 -7.06 6.31
CA MET A 106 -29.38 -6.79 6.29
C MET A 106 -30.09 -7.37 7.53
N MET A 107 -29.73 -8.59 7.94
CA MET A 107 -30.24 -9.19 9.18
C MET A 107 -29.82 -8.39 10.42
N THR A 108 -28.57 -7.90 10.46
CA THR A 108 -28.09 -7.07 11.57
C THR A 108 -28.91 -5.80 11.72
N TYR A 109 -29.22 -5.13 10.60
CA TYR A 109 -30.10 -3.96 10.62
C TYR A 109 -31.51 -4.31 11.13
N GLN A 110 -32.10 -5.38 10.60
CA GLN A 110 -33.48 -5.75 10.93
C GLN A 110 -33.67 -6.14 12.39
N PHE A 111 -32.68 -6.78 13.01
CA PHE A 111 -32.80 -7.35 14.36
C PHE A 111 -32.07 -6.56 15.45
N VAL A 112 -31.10 -5.70 15.10
CA VAL A 112 -30.26 -4.99 16.08
C VAL A 112 -30.42 -3.48 15.94
N SER A 113 -29.68 -2.88 15.01
CA SER A 113 -29.76 -1.46 14.71
C SER A 113 -28.93 -1.12 13.47
N LEU A 114 -29.16 0.08 12.93
CA LEU A 114 -28.32 0.63 11.88
C LEU A 114 -26.87 0.80 12.35
N ASP A 115 -26.64 1.33 13.55
CA ASP A 115 -25.30 1.60 14.07
C ASP A 115 -24.44 0.32 14.14
N VAL A 116 -25.03 -0.81 14.54
CA VAL A 116 -24.32 -2.09 14.59
C VAL A 116 -24.04 -2.63 13.19
N MET A 117 -25.00 -2.50 12.25
CA MET A 117 -24.75 -2.82 10.83
C MET A 117 -23.58 -1.99 10.29
N MET A 118 -23.51 -0.71 10.64
CA MET A 118 -22.42 0.18 10.22
C MET A 118 -21.07 -0.30 10.77
N VAL A 119 -20.97 -0.62 12.06
CA VAL A 119 -19.73 -1.17 12.63
C VAL A 119 -19.30 -2.44 11.90
N PHE A 120 -20.23 -3.36 11.65
CA PHE A 120 -19.90 -4.59 10.92
C PHE A 120 -19.48 -4.34 9.49
N SER A 121 -20.04 -3.34 8.80
CA SER A 121 -19.66 -2.98 7.43
C SER A 121 -18.18 -2.65 7.25
N PHE A 122 -17.51 -2.18 8.32
CA PHE A 122 -16.08 -1.84 8.32
C PHE A 122 -15.15 -3.01 8.65
N LEU A 123 -15.68 -4.14 9.20
CA LEU A 123 -14.84 -5.25 9.65
C LEU A 123 -13.93 -5.82 8.55
N PRO A 124 -14.41 -6.06 7.31
CA PRO A 124 -13.54 -6.68 6.30
C PRO A 124 -12.45 -5.72 5.80
N ALA A 125 -12.76 -4.42 5.79
CA ALA A 125 -11.79 -3.38 5.53
C ALA A 125 -10.69 -3.42 6.62
N LEU A 126 -11.07 -3.39 7.90
CA LEU A 126 -10.13 -3.51 9.03
C LEU A 126 -9.31 -4.80 8.98
N GLY A 127 -9.94 -5.93 8.65
CA GLY A 127 -9.25 -7.21 8.51
C GLY A 127 -8.15 -7.16 7.46
N ILE A 128 -8.42 -6.53 6.30
CA ILE A 128 -7.41 -6.37 5.26
C ILE A 128 -6.30 -5.42 5.68
N LEU A 129 -6.61 -4.32 6.37
CA LEU A 129 -5.59 -3.44 6.94
C LEU A 129 -4.65 -4.22 7.88
N ILE A 130 -5.21 -5.04 8.77
CA ILE A 130 -4.43 -5.89 9.69
C ILE A 130 -3.54 -6.85 8.90
N VAL A 131 -4.09 -7.53 7.89
CA VAL A 131 -3.34 -8.48 7.04
C VAL A 131 -2.20 -7.79 6.30
N LEU A 132 -2.41 -6.57 5.79
CA LEU A 132 -1.38 -5.78 5.12
C LEU A 132 -0.26 -5.38 6.08
N LEU A 133 -0.62 -4.90 7.27
CA LEU A 133 0.34 -4.53 8.29
C LEU A 133 1.13 -5.76 8.78
N TYR A 134 0.47 -6.91 8.93
CA TYR A 134 1.11 -8.17 9.30
C TYR A 134 2.11 -8.65 8.24
N HIS A 135 1.69 -8.73 6.97
CA HIS A 135 2.57 -9.18 5.88
C HIS A 135 3.68 -8.19 5.54
N SER A 136 3.55 -6.92 5.92
CA SER A 136 4.64 -5.96 5.77
C SER A 136 5.84 -6.20 6.69
N GLY A 137 5.73 -7.16 7.61
CA GLY A 137 6.83 -7.68 8.41
C GLY A 137 7.42 -6.75 9.46
N ASN A 138 7.16 -5.43 9.43
CA ASN A 138 7.93 -4.49 10.24
C ASN A 138 7.21 -3.20 10.70
N TYR A 139 5.91 -3.01 10.46
CA TYR A 139 5.22 -1.76 10.85
C TYR A 139 5.09 -1.54 12.36
N PHE A 140 5.12 -2.60 13.17
CA PHE A 140 4.91 -2.52 14.63
C PHE A 140 6.20 -2.59 15.47
N SER A 141 7.38 -2.57 14.83
CA SER A 141 8.61 -2.42 15.61
C SER A 141 8.76 -0.95 16.02
N PHE A 142 8.30 -0.61 17.22
CA PHE A 142 8.53 0.73 17.78
C PHE A 142 10.04 0.92 17.96
N ASN A 143 10.65 1.79 17.15
CA ASN A 143 11.98 2.31 17.41
C ASN A 143 11.83 3.77 17.85
N LEU A 144 12.33 4.09 19.04
CA LEU A 144 12.20 5.42 19.65
C LEU A 144 13.30 6.38 19.20
N ASP A 145 14.23 5.92 18.36
CA ASP A 145 15.28 6.76 17.79
C ASP A 145 14.72 7.68 16.69
N PRO A 146 14.71 9.01 16.90
CA PRO A 146 14.19 9.97 15.93
C PRO A 146 15.03 10.09 14.65
N ASN A 147 16.28 9.60 14.65
CA ASN A 147 17.16 9.60 13.48
C ASN A 147 17.08 8.30 12.68
N TYR A 148 16.33 7.32 13.16
CA TYR A 148 16.23 6.02 12.52
C TYR A 148 15.29 6.08 11.31
N HIS A 149 15.85 6.27 10.12
CA HIS A 149 15.11 6.25 8.88
C HIS A 149 14.82 4.81 8.44
N ARG A 150 13.53 4.45 8.29
CA ARG A 150 13.12 3.14 7.78
C ARG A 150 12.61 3.24 6.35
N PRO A 151 13.34 2.69 5.37
CA PRO A 151 12.77 2.52 4.05
C PRO A 151 11.54 1.58 4.16
N ARG A 152 10.43 2.02 3.59
CA ARG A 152 9.14 1.30 3.58
C ARG A 152 9.00 0.54 2.28
N ASN A 153 8.20 -0.52 2.29
CA ASN A 153 7.80 -1.18 1.05
C ASN A 153 6.84 -0.27 0.25
N VAL A 154 7.19 0.02 -1.00
CA VAL A 154 6.41 0.94 -1.85
C VAL A 154 5.01 0.40 -2.18
N ILE A 155 4.84 -0.92 -2.31
CA ILE A 155 3.54 -1.58 -2.57
C ILE A 155 2.60 -1.35 -1.40
N LEU A 156 3.11 -1.46 -0.17
CA LEU A 156 2.32 -1.22 1.02
C LEU A 156 1.92 0.25 1.12
N GLN A 157 2.84 1.18 0.86
CA GLN A 157 2.52 2.62 0.88
C GLN A 157 1.44 2.96 -0.15
N ALA A 158 1.53 2.40 -1.36
CA ALA A 158 0.51 2.55 -2.39
C ALA A 158 -0.85 1.95 -1.97
N ALA A 159 -0.83 0.77 -1.34
CA ALA A 159 -2.03 0.11 -0.83
C ALA A 159 -2.70 0.90 0.30
N LEU A 160 -1.93 1.42 1.27
CA LEU A 160 -2.42 2.22 2.38
C LEU A 160 -3.02 3.55 1.89
N GLY A 161 -2.37 4.24 0.96
CA GLY A 161 -2.92 5.48 0.38
C GLY A 161 -4.26 5.26 -0.31
N ARG A 162 -4.39 4.14 -1.04
CA ARG A 162 -5.65 3.73 -1.68
C ARG A 162 -6.73 3.33 -0.68
N TYR A 163 -6.34 2.67 0.40
CA TYR A 163 -7.23 2.26 1.46
C TYR A 163 -7.73 3.46 2.28
N GLN A 164 -6.86 4.44 2.55
CA GLN A 164 -7.22 5.71 3.19
C GLN A 164 -8.26 6.50 2.40
N LEU A 165 -8.12 6.57 1.07
CA LEU A 165 -9.13 7.20 0.21
C LEU A 165 -10.49 6.55 0.43
N VAL A 166 -10.55 5.22 0.42
CA VAL A 166 -11.81 4.49 0.60
C VAL A 166 -12.41 4.70 1.98
N LEU A 167 -11.60 4.65 3.05
CA LEU A 167 -12.06 4.97 4.41
C LEU A 167 -12.59 6.41 4.54
N ASN A 168 -11.92 7.38 3.90
CA ASN A 168 -12.38 8.77 3.91
C ASN A 168 -13.74 8.91 3.21
N PHE A 169 -13.92 8.24 2.07
CA PHE A 169 -15.23 8.16 1.43
C PHE A 169 -16.25 7.46 2.32
N SER A 170 -15.88 6.38 3.03
CA SER A 170 -16.78 5.68 3.96
C SER A 170 -17.25 6.59 5.07
N ASN A 171 -16.32 7.34 5.66
CA ASN A 171 -16.62 8.25 6.75
C ASN A 171 -17.49 9.42 6.27
N PHE A 172 -17.26 9.92 5.05
CA PHE A 172 -18.12 10.92 4.44
C PHE A 172 -19.56 10.41 4.29
N PHE A 173 -19.75 9.20 3.74
CA PHE A 173 -21.09 8.60 3.62
C PHE A 173 -21.72 8.29 4.97
N PHE A 174 -20.93 7.86 5.96
CA PHE A 174 -21.38 7.68 7.34
C PHE A 174 -21.96 8.99 7.90
N MET A 175 -21.20 10.08 7.84
CA MET A 175 -21.64 11.39 8.32
C MET A 175 -22.85 11.92 7.53
N LEU A 176 -22.87 11.72 6.21
CA LEU A 176 -23.99 12.16 5.38
C LEU A 176 -25.27 11.38 5.71
N SER A 177 -25.15 10.06 5.90
CA SER A 177 -26.29 9.20 6.21
C SER A 177 -26.91 9.57 7.56
N SER A 178 -26.11 9.84 8.59
CA SER A 178 -26.63 10.24 9.91
C SER A 178 -27.36 11.59 9.89
N ILE A 179 -26.87 12.55 9.10
CA ILE A 179 -27.52 13.85 8.90
C ILE A 179 -28.88 13.70 8.19
N ILE A 180 -28.95 12.85 7.16
CA ILE A 180 -30.18 12.60 6.40
C ILE A 180 -31.22 11.84 7.25
N LEU A 181 -30.75 10.90 8.07
CA LEU A 181 -31.56 10.03 8.92
C LEU A 181 -32.27 10.76 10.06
N ASN A 182 -31.59 11.68 10.73
CA ASN A 182 -32.12 12.34 11.92
C ASN A 182 -33.29 13.29 11.63
N ASN A 183 -33.54 13.64 10.37
CA ASN A 183 -34.49 14.72 10.03
C ASN A 183 -35.70 14.33 9.16
N ASN A 184 -35.71 13.19 8.46
CA ASN A 184 -36.67 13.01 7.35
C ASN A 184 -37.42 11.65 7.26
N GLY A 185 -37.32 10.75 8.24
CA GLY A 185 -38.00 9.43 8.16
C GLY A 185 -37.47 8.51 7.04
N LEU A 186 -36.31 8.83 6.46
CA LEU A 186 -35.67 8.13 5.35
C LEU A 186 -34.83 6.91 5.80
N GLN A 187 -35.23 6.23 6.87
CA GLN A 187 -34.46 5.11 7.46
C GLN A 187 -34.20 3.98 6.46
N ASN A 188 -35.20 3.60 5.67
CA ASN A 188 -35.07 2.57 4.65
C ASN A 188 -34.11 2.98 3.52
N TRP A 189 -34.09 4.27 3.17
CA TRP A 189 -33.19 4.81 2.15
C TRP A 189 -31.74 4.82 2.63
N ALA A 190 -31.50 5.24 3.86
CA ALA A 190 -30.16 5.21 4.43
C ALA A 190 -29.64 3.78 4.60
N MET A 191 -30.50 2.83 5.02
CA MET A 191 -30.15 1.40 5.04
C MET A 191 -29.71 0.93 3.66
N LEU A 192 -30.49 1.21 2.62
CA LEU A 192 -30.17 0.78 1.25
C LEU A 192 -28.87 1.40 0.74
N MET A 193 -28.65 2.69 0.99
CA MET A 193 -27.40 3.37 0.64
C MET A 193 -26.19 2.77 1.38
N MET A 194 -26.35 2.46 2.67
CA MET A 194 -25.29 1.84 3.47
C MET A 194 -25.01 0.39 3.05
N LEU A 195 -26.03 -0.37 2.64
CA LEU A 195 -25.85 -1.72 2.09
C LEU A 195 -25.06 -1.66 0.77
N ILE A 196 -25.47 -0.81 -0.17
CA ILE A 196 -24.75 -0.61 -1.44
C ILE A 196 -23.31 -0.20 -1.16
N TYR A 197 -23.12 0.78 -0.26
CA TYR A 197 -21.80 1.26 0.11
C TYR A 197 -20.94 0.16 0.72
N SER A 198 -21.48 -0.60 1.67
CA SER A 198 -20.76 -1.69 2.31
C SER A 198 -20.38 -2.77 1.30
N THR A 199 -21.28 -3.13 0.39
CA THR A 199 -20.95 -4.08 -0.69
C THR A 199 -19.80 -3.56 -1.55
N ILE A 200 -19.81 -2.28 -1.92
CA ILE A 200 -18.70 -1.66 -2.68
C ILE A 200 -17.40 -1.67 -1.87
N LEU A 201 -17.45 -1.29 -0.59
CA LEU A 201 -16.31 -1.30 0.32
C LEU A 201 -15.70 -2.70 0.40
N ASN A 202 -16.53 -3.73 0.57
CA ASN A 202 -16.10 -5.11 0.64
C ASN A 202 -15.47 -5.62 -0.66
N LEU A 203 -16.11 -5.33 -1.79
CA LEU A 203 -15.55 -5.67 -3.11
C LEU A 203 -14.21 -4.99 -3.33
N TYR A 204 -14.10 -3.71 -2.96
CA TYR A 204 -12.86 -2.96 -3.05
C TYR A 204 -11.77 -3.56 -2.15
N SER A 205 -12.08 -3.80 -0.88
CA SER A 205 -11.19 -4.43 0.09
C SER A 205 -10.70 -5.79 -0.42
N LEU A 206 -11.61 -6.67 -0.84
CA LEU A 206 -11.26 -7.97 -1.42
C LEU A 206 -10.38 -7.85 -2.67
N SER A 207 -10.68 -6.90 -3.56
CA SER A 207 -9.88 -6.66 -4.76
C SER A 207 -8.46 -6.21 -4.43
N LEU A 208 -8.31 -5.36 -3.39
CA LEU A 208 -7.03 -4.87 -2.90
C LEU A 208 -6.22 -6.03 -2.30
N TYR A 209 -6.85 -6.88 -1.48
CA TYR A 209 -6.23 -8.08 -0.95
C TYR A 209 -5.75 -9.02 -2.07
N SER A 210 -6.60 -9.32 -3.07
CA SER A 210 -6.19 -10.19 -4.17
C SER A 210 -5.07 -9.60 -5.01
N SER A 211 -5.08 -8.29 -5.23
CA SER A 211 -4.07 -7.59 -6.04
C SER A 211 -2.69 -7.63 -5.38
N ILE A 212 -2.67 -7.55 -4.05
CA ILE A 212 -1.45 -7.62 -3.26
C ILE A 212 -0.99 -9.07 -3.19
N ASN A 213 -1.86 -10.00 -2.83
CA ASN A 213 -1.54 -11.44 -2.76
C ASN A 213 -0.95 -11.99 -4.09
N LEU A 214 -1.44 -11.53 -5.24
CA LEU A 214 -0.90 -11.90 -6.55
C LEU A 214 0.52 -11.37 -6.84
N LYS A 215 0.90 -10.25 -6.24
CA LYS A 215 2.21 -9.61 -6.44
C LYS A 215 3.23 -9.98 -5.37
N THR A 216 2.84 -10.01 -4.10
CA THR A 216 3.74 -10.38 -2.99
C THR A 216 4.24 -11.83 -3.15
N PHE A 217 3.41 -12.76 -3.61
CA PHE A 217 3.86 -14.15 -3.86
C PHE A 217 4.67 -14.36 -5.14
N LYS A 218 4.61 -13.44 -6.11
CA LYS A 218 5.44 -13.51 -7.32
C LYS A 218 6.83 -12.91 -7.09
N LEU A 219 6.95 -11.85 -6.29
CA LEU A 219 8.23 -11.21 -5.96
C LEU A 219 9.03 -11.96 -4.89
N ILE A 220 8.40 -12.78 -4.03
CA ILE A 220 9.10 -13.59 -3.01
C ILE A 220 9.61 -14.93 -3.61
N LYS A 221 9.16 -15.33 -4.81
CA LYS A 221 9.53 -16.60 -5.45
C LYS A 221 10.52 -16.48 -6.61
N SER A 222 10.94 -15.27 -6.98
CA SER A 222 12.05 -15.02 -7.91
C SER A 222 13.32 -14.73 -7.13
#